data_AF-A0A6F9Y4Z8-F1
#
_entry.id   AF-A0A6F9Y4Z8-F1
#
_cell.length_a   1.000
_cell.length_b   1.000
_cell.length_c   1.000
_cell.angle_alpha   90.00
_cell.angle_beta   90.00
_cell.angle_gamma   90.00
#
_symmetry.space_group_name_H-M   'P 1'
#
loop_
_entity.id
_entity.type
_entity.pdbx_description
1 polymer ?
#
loop_
_entity_poly.entity_id
_entity_poly.type
_entity_poly.pdbx_seq_one_letter_code
_entity_poly.pdbx_strand_id
1 'polypeptide(L)'
;MIPSVARNRQTFINEQRYYEENEKPQKNIIQNMAKMQHDGIPTRLLDFSTDPLVALFFATQEKERADASVYLLIRHSYDAESEEVKFSSFVATRRNRCLENLVNSFNEKRDNFISIQKAEQILKHGIFIRPNTINDVENQRMIEQKGTFAIPGNQIKNGNVTDVVPFENDSSYEEIVIPFEYQEEIRQELSKRGYTKSRLLGEKDEIIRYKSLPENNNRKIDGKYIRKAYCQYSVTIEMINLMTANEIKEVGYQIARNSGANSTWIWFRRIGFEMGNNIMTQHWYQK
;
A
#
# COMPACT_ATOMS: atom_id res chain seq x y z
N MET A 1 -1.34 -2.72 9.33
CA MET A 1 -1.96 -1.49 8.81
C MET A 1 -2.59 -0.68 9.94
N ILE A 2 -2.03 0.49 10.26
CA ILE A 2 -2.49 1.40 11.33
C ILE A 2 -3.02 2.70 10.71
N PRO A 3 -4.28 3.10 10.99
CA PRO A 3 -4.86 4.32 10.43
C PRO A 3 -4.22 5.58 11.01
N SER A 4 -4.30 6.69 10.27
CA SER A 4 -3.59 7.93 10.62
C SER A 4 -3.95 8.45 12.02
N VAL A 5 -5.22 8.32 12.43
CA VAL A 5 -5.67 8.73 13.77
C VAL A 5 -5.01 7.96 14.91
N ALA A 6 -4.56 6.73 14.65
CA ALA A 6 -4.01 5.82 15.65
C ALA A 6 -2.48 5.77 15.69
N ARG A 7 -1.81 6.49 14.78
CA ARG A 7 -0.35 6.61 14.77
C ARG A 7 0.17 7.45 15.93
N ASN A 8 -0.69 8.28 16.52
CA ASN A 8 -0.37 9.12 17.67
C ASN A 8 -1.56 9.17 18.64
N ARG A 9 -1.29 9.06 19.95
CA ARG A 9 -2.35 9.18 20.98
C ARG A 9 -3.06 10.53 20.93
N GLN A 10 -2.34 11.60 20.60
CA GLN A 10 -2.94 12.94 20.51
C GLN A 10 -3.95 13.03 19.38
N THR A 11 -3.70 12.37 18.24
CA THR A 11 -4.64 12.37 17.11
C THR A 11 -5.90 11.60 17.45
N PHE A 12 -5.78 10.48 18.17
CA PHE A 12 -6.91 9.69 18.66
C PHE A 12 -7.81 10.45 19.64
N ILE A 13 -7.20 11.15 20.62
CA ILE A 13 -7.95 11.95 21.59
C ILE A 13 -8.68 13.11 20.90
N ASN A 14 -8.09 13.69 19.85
CA ASN A 14 -8.63 14.83 19.12
C ASN A 14 -9.48 14.45 17.89
N GLU A 15 -9.75 13.17 17.65
CA GLU A 15 -10.46 12.72 16.43
C GLU A 15 -11.78 13.45 16.20
N GLN A 16 -12.61 13.58 17.24
CA GLN A 16 -13.88 14.31 17.17
C GLN A 16 -13.68 15.77 16.79
N ARG A 17 -12.63 16.41 17.33
CA ARG A 17 -12.32 17.80 17.04
C ARG A 17 -11.95 17.98 15.56
N TYR A 18 -11.10 17.10 15.03
CA TYR A 18 -10.77 17.12 13.60
C TYR A 18 -12.01 16.93 12.73
N TYR A 19 -12.92 16.05 13.14
CA TYR A 19 -14.18 15.85 12.44
C TYR A 19 -15.05 17.11 12.46
N GLU A 20 -15.34 17.68 13.63
CA GLU A 20 -16.19 18.89 13.74
C GLU A 20 -15.61 20.11 13.02
N GLU A 21 -14.29 20.31 13.04
CA GLU A 21 -13.64 21.46 12.39
C GLU A 21 -13.68 21.38 10.85
N ASN A 22 -13.92 20.20 10.27
CA ASN A 22 -13.79 19.96 8.83
C ASN A 22 -15.04 19.34 8.17
N GLU A 23 -16.07 18.99 8.95
CA GLU A 23 -17.27 18.38 8.41
C GLU A 23 -18.03 19.32 7.47
N LYS A 24 -18.61 18.74 6.43
CA LYS A 24 -19.50 19.43 5.50
C LYS A 24 -20.92 18.93 5.73
N PRO A 25 -21.89 19.80 6.07
CA PRO A 25 -23.27 19.38 6.41
C PRO A 25 -23.99 18.58 5.32
N GLN A 26 -23.63 18.77 4.06
CA GLN A 26 -24.20 18.07 2.91
C GLN A 26 -23.66 16.64 2.71
N LYS A 27 -22.64 16.24 3.49
CA LYS A 27 -22.01 14.91 3.43
C LYS A 27 -22.36 14.12 4.68
N ASN A 28 -22.56 12.82 4.52
CA ASN A 28 -22.65 11.89 5.64
C ASN A 28 -21.27 11.67 6.30
N ILE A 29 -21.25 11.00 7.45
CA ILE A 29 -20.03 10.81 8.26
C ILE A 29 -18.91 10.16 7.46
N ILE A 30 -19.20 9.09 6.71
CA ILE A 30 -18.19 8.38 5.91
C ILE A 30 -17.67 9.24 4.77
N GLN A 31 -18.55 9.94 4.06
CA GLN A 31 -18.14 10.86 2.98
C GLN A 31 -17.25 11.99 3.51
N ASN A 32 -17.59 12.57 4.68
CA ASN A 32 -16.75 13.55 5.35
C ASN A 32 -15.38 12.98 5.71
N MET A 33 -15.34 11.81 6.36
CA MET A 33 -14.08 11.18 6.73
C MET A 33 -13.21 10.81 5.52
N ALA A 34 -13.80 10.29 4.45
CA ALA A 34 -13.08 9.98 3.20
C ALA A 34 -12.47 11.25 2.59
N LYS A 35 -13.23 12.35 2.55
CA LYS A 35 -12.73 13.63 2.05
C LYS A 35 -11.64 14.22 2.95
N MET A 36 -11.82 14.17 4.26
CA MET A 36 -10.85 14.61 5.25
C MET A 36 -9.51 13.89 5.10
N GLN A 37 -9.52 12.56 4.97
CA GLN A 37 -8.30 11.77 4.75
C GLN A 37 -7.59 12.18 3.46
N HIS A 38 -8.35 12.47 2.40
CA HIS A 38 -7.81 12.95 1.14
C HIS A 38 -7.18 14.35 1.23
N ASP A 39 -7.66 15.18 2.17
CA ASP A 39 -7.14 16.51 2.46
C ASP A 39 -6.05 16.49 3.55
N GLY A 40 -5.57 15.30 3.95
CA GLY A 40 -4.48 15.11 4.91
C GLY A 40 -4.89 15.19 6.39
N ILE A 41 -6.18 15.27 6.68
CA ILE A 41 -6.70 15.31 8.05
C ILE A 41 -6.76 13.87 8.60
N PRO A 42 -6.25 13.61 9.82
CA PRO A 42 -6.25 12.26 10.39
C PRO A 42 -7.67 11.68 10.57
N THR A 43 -7.87 10.45 10.13
CA THR A 43 -9.12 9.69 10.32
C THR A 43 -8.82 8.25 10.74
N ARG A 44 -9.86 7.54 11.22
CA ARG A 44 -9.79 6.10 11.48
C ARG A 44 -9.91 5.24 10.23
N LEU A 45 -10.21 5.82 9.07
CA LEU A 45 -10.35 5.04 7.85
C LEU A 45 -8.99 4.51 7.38
N LEU A 46 -9.01 3.30 6.83
CA LEU A 46 -7.94 2.77 6.01
C LEU A 46 -8.37 2.75 4.56
N ASP A 47 -7.48 3.24 3.69
CA ASP A 47 -7.71 3.30 2.25
C ASP A 47 -7.45 1.93 1.61
N PHE A 48 -8.39 1.49 0.78
CA PHE A 48 -8.26 0.34 -0.10
C PHE A 48 -8.68 0.73 -1.51
N SER A 49 -8.17 0.02 -2.51
CA SER A 49 -8.62 0.17 -3.89
C SER A 49 -9.20 -1.15 -4.39
N THR A 50 -10.25 -1.05 -5.20
CA THR A 50 -10.73 -2.20 -5.99
C THR A 50 -9.99 -2.39 -7.31
N ASP A 51 -9.13 -1.44 -7.68
CA ASP A 51 -8.29 -1.55 -8.86
C ASP A 51 -6.89 -2.07 -8.49
N PRO A 52 -6.51 -3.29 -8.92
CA PRO A 52 -5.19 -3.82 -8.64
C PRO A 52 -4.05 -2.98 -9.24
N LEU A 53 -4.31 -2.22 -10.32
CA LEU A 53 -3.31 -1.33 -10.92
C LEU A 53 -3.13 -0.03 -10.14
N VAL A 54 -4.18 0.46 -9.46
CA VAL A 54 -4.04 1.55 -8.50
C VAL A 54 -3.25 1.08 -7.27
N ALA A 55 -3.55 -0.12 -6.75
CA ALA A 55 -2.78 -0.70 -5.65
C ALA A 55 -1.30 -0.88 -6.01
N LEU A 56 -1.02 -1.43 -7.20
CA LEU A 56 0.34 -1.59 -7.72
C LEU A 56 1.05 -0.24 -7.94
N PHE A 57 0.32 0.77 -8.40
CA PHE A 57 0.84 2.13 -8.51
C PHE A 57 1.36 2.61 -7.16
N PHE A 58 0.54 2.56 -6.11
CA PHE A 58 0.93 3.03 -4.77
C PHE A 58 2.07 2.20 -4.18
N ALA A 59 2.03 0.87 -4.32
CA ALA A 59 3.07 -0.03 -3.82
C ALA A 59 4.47 0.30 -4.39
N THR A 60 4.55 0.83 -5.60
CA THR A 60 5.82 1.10 -6.28
C THR A 60 6.32 2.55 -6.18
N GLN A 61 5.68 3.42 -5.39
CA GLN A 61 6.06 4.84 -5.28
C GLN A 61 7.19 5.12 -4.26
N GLU A 62 7.66 4.11 -3.53
CA GLU A 62 8.66 4.31 -2.48
C GLU A 62 10.05 4.65 -3.03
N LYS A 63 10.78 5.47 -2.28
CA LYS A 63 12.16 5.92 -2.62
C LYS A 63 13.23 4.97 -2.08
N GLU A 64 12.84 4.01 -1.24
CA GLU A 64 13.74 3.04 -0.64
C GLU A 64 13.97 1.85 -1.57
N ARG A 65 15.15 1.25 -1.48
CA ARG A 65 15.51 0.04 -2.23
C ARG A 65 14.96 -1.18 -1.48
N ALA A 66 13.69 -1.49 -1.68
CA ALA A 66 13.00 -2.61 -1.04
C ALA A 66 11.99 -3.24 -1.99
N ASP A 67 11.71 -4.53 -1.78
CA ASP A 67 10.54 -5.15 -2.39
C ASP A 67 9.28 -4.47 -1.89
N ALA A 68 8.28 -4.39 -2.75
CA ALA A 68 6.98 -3.85 -2.42
C ALA A 68 5.95 -4.97 -2.34
N SER A 69 4.81 -4.71 -1.73
CA SER A 69 3.74 -5.70 -1.57
C SER A 69 2.39 -5.10 -1.92
N VAL A 70 1.58 -5.89 -2.62
CA VAL A 70 0.15 -5.65 -2.79
C VAL A 70 -0.60 -6.70 -1.97
N TYR A 71 -1.39 -6.24 -1.02
CA TYR A 71 -2.21 -7.11 -0.17
C TYR A 71 -3.61 -7.25 -0.74
N LEU A 72 -4.05 -8.48 -0.95
CA LEU A 72 -5.40 -8.83 -1.36
C LEU A 72 -6.19 -9.33 -0.15
N LEU A 73 -7.29 -8.64 0.17
CA LEU A 73 -8.17 -9.01 1.27
C LEU A 73 -9.53 -9.46 0.72
N ILE A 74 -9.86 -10.73 0.94
CA ILE A 74 -11.18 -11.29 0.59
C ILE A 74 -11.98 -11.40 1.87
N ARG A 75 -12.88 -10.44 2.11
CA ARG A 75 -13.61 -10.30 3.38
C ARG A 75 -15.09 -10.03 3.16
N HIS A 76 -15.89 -10.39 4.16
CA HIS A 76 -17.27 -9.91 4.24
C HIS A 76 -17.27 -8.39 4.32
N SER A 77 -18.06 -7.75 3.46
CA SER A 77 -18.17 -6.30 3.41
C SER A 77 -19.59 -5.83 3.68
N TYR A 78 -19.71 -4.70 4.34
CA TYR A 78 -20.97 -4.09 4.73
C TYR A 78 -21.34 -2.94 3.79
N ASP A 79 -22.64 -2.74 3.57
CA ASP A 79 -23.10 -1.57 2.84
C ASP A 79 -22.72 -0.28 3.59
N ALA A 80 -22.38 0.80 2.88
CA ALA A 80 -22.09 2.08 3.52
C ALA A 80 -23.28 2.61 4.37
N GLU A 81 -24.51 2.23 4.00
CA GLU A 81 -25.71 2.62 4.71
C GLU A 81 -26.12 1.65 5.84
N SER A 82 -25.36 0.57 6.05
CA SER A 82 -25.60 -0.40 7.11
C SER A 82 -25.43 0.19 8.51
N GLU A 83 -26.05 -0.45 9.50
CA GLU A 83 -25.92 -0.03 10.91
C GLU A 83 -24.48 -0.16 11.41
N GLU A 84 -23.76 -1.18 10.95
CA GLU A 84 -22.36 -1.44 11.28
C GLU A 84 -21.46 -0.29 10.86
N VAL A 85 -21.55 0.13 9.59
CA VAL A 85 -20.76 1.25 9.06
C VAL A 85 -21.17 2.56 9.71
N LYS A 86 -22.47 2.81 9.85
CA LYS A 86 -23.00 4.03 10.47
C LYS A 86 -22.58 4.17 11.92
N PHE A 87 -22.66 3.09 12.72
CA PHE A 87 -22.29 3.14 14.13
C PHE A 87 -20.78 3.25 14.33
N SER A 88 -19.99 2.47 13.59
CA SER A 88 -18.52 2.49 13.75
C SER A 88 -17.90 3.81 13.31
N SER A 89 -18.41 4.43 12.24
CA SER A 89 -18.00 5.78 11.83
C SER A 89 -18.48 6.87 12.79
N PHE A 90 -19.68 6.72 13.38
CA PHE A 90 -20.21 7.68 14.34
C PHE A 90 -19.32 7.89 15.55
N VAL A 91 -18.58 6.86 15.98
CA VAL A 91 -17.62 6.97 17.08
C VAL A 91 -16.60 8.09 16.83
N ALA A 92 -16.19 8.34 15.58
CA ALA A 92 -15.27 9.41 15.22
C ALA A 92 -15.83 10.81 15.52
N THR A 93 -17.15 10.97 15.59
CA THR A 93 -17.85 12.25 15.80
C THR A 93 -18.12 12.55 17.28
N ARG A 94 -17.58 11.74 18.20
CA ARG A 94 -17.93 11.76 19.62
C ARG A 94 -16.72 11.91 20.52
N ARG A 95 -16.76 12.92 21.38
CA ARG A 95 -15.76 13.14 22.43
C ARG A 95 -15.88 12.11 23.54
N ASN A 96 -17.12 11.82 23.93
CA ASN A 96 -17.41 10.83 24.96
C ASN A 96 -17.28 9.42 24.35
N ARG A 97 -16.34 8.64 24.89
CA ARG A 97 -16.02 7.30 24.39
C ARG A 97 -16.66 6.18 25.23
N CYS A 98 -17.56 6.50 26.15
CA CYS A 98 -18.35 5.52 26.88
C CYS A 98 -19.38 4.88 25.96
N LEU A 99 -19.41 3.55 25.91
CA LEU A 99 -20.26 2.76 25.02
C LEU A 99 -21.75 3.07 25.20
N GLU A 100 -22.22 3.20 26.44
CA GLU A 100 -23.62 3.53 26.73
C GLU A 100 -23.99 4.91 26.16
N ASN A 101 -23.13 5.91 26.35
CA ASN A 101 -23.35 7.25 25.79
C ASN A 101 -23.32 7.24 24.26
N LEU A 102 -22.40 6.49 23.66
CA LEU A 102 -22.34 6.33 22.20
C LEU A 102 -23.64 5.73 21.66
N VAL A 103 -24.15 4.66 22.30
CA VAL A 103 -25.40 4.00 21.90
C VAL A 103 -26.60 4.92 22.06
N ASN A 104 -26.73 5.58 23.22
CA ASN A 104 -27.82 6.50 23.50
C ASN A 104 -27.85 7.64 22.47
N SER A 105 -26.71 8.33 22.28
CA SER A 105 -26.60 9.43 21.32
C SER A 105 -26.77 9.00 19.86
N PHE A 106 -26.46 7.75 19.52
CA PHE A 106 -26.69 7.23 18.17
C PHE A 106 -28.18 6.96 17.91
N ASN A 107 -28.90 6.48 18.93
CA ASN A 107 -30.31 6.11 18.84
C ASN A 107 -31.26 7.31 18.94
N GLU A 108 -30.86 8.42 19.58
CA GLU A 108 -31.70 9.63 19.79
C GLU A 108 -32.40 10.19 18.53
N LYS A 109 -31.84 9.95 17.34
CA LYS A 109 -32.34 10.52 16.06
C LYS A 109 -32.70 9.45 15.03
N ARG A 110 -32.93 8.20 15.45
CA ARG A 110 -33.15 7.07 14.53
C ARG A 110 -34.41 6.29 14.86
N ASP A 111 -35.06 5.81 13.80
CA ASP A 111 -36.22 4.91 13.92
C ASP A 111 -35.82 3.51 14.39
N ASN A 112 -34.58 3.09 14.13
CA ASN A 112 -34.04 1.80 14.53
C ASN A 112 -33.00 1.95 15.66
N PHE A 113 -33.15 1.12 16.69
CA PHE A 113 -32.30 1.11 17.88
C PHE A 113 -31.22 0.04 17.81
N ILE A 114 -29.97 0.42 18.09
CA ILE A 114 -28.90 -0.53 18.37
C ILE A 114 -28.83 -0.85 19.86
N SER A 115 -28.71 -2.14 20.21
CA SER A 115 -28.47 -2.56 21.59
C SER A 115 -26.99 -2.39 21.98
N ILE A 116 -26.70 -2.23 23.27
CA ILE A 116 -25.33 -2.14 23.78
C ILE A 116 -24.52 -3.38 23.38
N GLN A 117 -25.12 -4.58 23.43
CA GLN A 117 -24.46 -5.83 23.05
C GLN A 117 -24.07 -5.84 21.55
N LYS A 118 -25.00 -5.43 20.67
CA LYS A 118 -24.72 -5.35 19.22
C LYS A 118 -23.66 -4.27 18.92
N ALA A 119 -23.76 -3.12 19.59
CA ALA A 119 -22.79 -2.04 19.49
C ALA A 119 -21.37 -2.49 19.89
N GLU A 120 -21.24 -3.22 21.00
CA GLU A 120 -19.97 -3.76 21.43
C GLU A 120 -19.39 -4.75 20.41
N GLN A 121 -20.22 -5.64 19.84
CA GLN A 121 -19.80 -6.57 18.80
C GLN A 121 -19.29 -5.82 17.55
N ILE A 122 -20.04 -4.83 17.07
CA ILE A 122 -19.66 -4.02 15.91
C ILE A 122 -18.32 -3.33 16.14
N LEU A 123 -18.12 -2.72 17.32
CA LEU A 123 -16.92 -1.96 17.59
C LEU A 123 -15.70 -2.81 17.85
N LYS A 124 -15.82 -4.09 18.21
CA LYS A 124 -14.67 -4.98 18.45
C LYS A 124 -13.98 -5.48 17.17
N HIS A 125 -14.64 -5.42 16.02
CA HIS A 125 -14.13 -5.99 14.77
C HIS A 125 -13.90 -4.93 13.69
N GLY A 126 -12.97 -5.23 12.77
CA GLY A 126 -12.75 -4.42 11.58
C GLY A 126 -13.94 -4.52 10.61
N ILE A 127 -14.38 -3.39 10.07
CA ILE A 127 -15.50 -3.30 9.14
C ILE A 127 -14.96 -2.90 7.78
N PHE A 128 -15.14 -3.76 6.79
CA PHE A 128 -14.85 -3.46 5.39
C PHE A 128 -16.09 -2.88 4.72
N ILE A 129 -15.98 -1.70 4.13
CA ILE A 129 -17.08 -1.09 3.39
C ILE A 129 -17.11 -1.70 1.99
N ARG A 130 -18.31 -2.09 1.56
CA ARG A 130 -18.53 -2.66 0.23
C ARG A 130 -18.17 -1.61 -0.82
N PRO A 131 -17.39 -1.99 -1.86
CA PRO A 131 -17.11 -1.07 -2.94
C PRO A 131 -18.37 -0.51 -3.60
N ASN A 132 -18.27 0.71 -4.11
CA ASN A 132 -19.35 1.41 -4.83
C ASN A 132 -20.63 1.70 -4.01
N THR A 133 -20.62 1.52 -2.68
CA THR A 133 -21.77 1.92 -1.83
C THR A 133 -21.62 3.32 -1.23
N ILE A 134 -20.42 3.90 -1.26
CA ILE A 134 -20.20 5.31 -0.88
C ILE A 134 -20.42 6.18 -2.12
N ASN A 135 -21.52 6.91 -2.17
CA ASN A 135 -21.84 7.80 -3.30
C ASN A 135 -21.35 9.22 -3.02
N ASP A 136 -20.11 9.55 -3.40
CA ASP A 136 -19.58 10.92 -3.30
C ASP A 136 -18.97 11.38 -4.63
N VAL A 137 -19.81 11.96 -5.49
CA VAL A 137 -19.41 12.45 -6.82
C VAL A 137 -18.42 13.62 -6.79
N GLU A 138 -18.31 14.31 -5.65
CA GLU A 138 -17.37 15.43 -5.48
C GLU A 138 -15.99 14.95 -5.06
N ASN A 139 -15.86 13.73 -4.53
CA ASN A 139 -14.59 13.16 -4.11
C ASN A 139 -13.86 12.52 -5.30
N GLN A 140 -13.36 13.35 -6.20
CA GLN A 140 -12.65 12.92 -7.41
C GLN A 140 -11.47 11.98 -7.12
N ARG A 141 -10.73 12.23 -6.03
CA ARG A 141 -9.62 11.36 -5.60
C ARG A 141 -10.10 9.94 -5.27
N MET A 142 -11.24 9.80 -4.60
CA MET A 142 -11.85 8.49 -4.33
C MET A 142 -12.25 7.77 -5.63
N ILE A 143 -12.85 8.51 -6.57
CA ILE A 143 -13.31 7.99 -7.85
C ILE A 143 -12.12 7.49 -8.69
N GLU A 144 -11.09 8.32 -8.86
CA GLU A 144 -9.91 8.00 -9.66
C GLU A 144 -9.12 6.81 -9.09
N GLN A 145 -9.09 6.67 -7.77
CA GLN A 145 -8.43 5.55 -7.10
C GLN A 145 -9.29 4.29 -7.03
N LYS A 146 -10.55 4.32 -7.52
CA LYS A 146 -11.56 3.28 -7.26
C LYS A 146 -11.59 2.85 -5.78
N GLY A 147 -11.55 3.87 -4.92
CA GLY A 147 -11.34 3.76 -3.49
C GLY A 147 -12.54 3.15 -2.76
N THR A 148 -12.23 2.32 -1.78
CA THR A 148 -13.13 1.89 -0.70
C THR A 148 -12.36 1.96 0.62
N PHE A 149 -13.05 1.78 1.75
CA PHE A 149 -12.40 1.94 3.05
C PHE A 149 -12.71 0.80 4.00
N ALA A 150 -11.87 0.66 5.01
CA ALA A 150 -12.15 -0.13 6.19
C ALA A 150 -12.08 0.73 7.45
N ILE A 151 -12.90 0.40 8.45
CA ILE A 151 -12.89 1.02 9.77
C ILE A 151 -12.34 -0.02 10.76
N PRO A 152 -11.25 0.27 11.48
CA PRO A 152 -10.69 -0.67 12.45
C PRO A 152 -11.67 -0.94 13.59
N GLY A 153 -11.49 -2.09 14.22
CA GLY A 153 -12.08 -2.35 15.53
C GLY A 153 -11.52 -1.40 16.59
N ASN A 154 -12.07 -1.48 17.79
CA ASN A 154 -11.76 -0.62 18.92
C ASN A 154 -11.44 -1.50 20.12
N GLN A 155 -10.44 -1.09 20.90
CA GLN A 155 -10.21 -1.66 22.21
C GLN A 155 -11.25 -1.06 23.17
N ILE A 156 -12.02 -1.92 23.83
CA ILE A 156 -13.03 -1.52 24.81
C ILE A 156 -12.59 -2.05 26.19
N LYS A 157 -12.43 -1.14 27.15
CA LYS A 157 -12.08 -1.45 28.54
C LYS A 157 -13.06 -0.76 29.48
N ASN A 158 -13.66 -1.51 30.42
CA ASN A 158 -14.64 -0.99 31.37
C ASN A 158 -15.73 -0.14 30.69
N GLY A 159 -16.29 -0.65 29.58
CA GLY A 159 -17.33 0.04 28.81
C GLY A 159 -16.86 1.27 28.02
N ASN A 160 -15.57 1.56 27.93
CA ASN A 160 -15.04 2.72 27.22
C ASN A 160 -14.15 2.31 26.04
N VAL A 161 -14.31 2.98 24.91
CA VAL A 161 -13.39 2.89 23.76
C VAL A 161 -12.09 3.61 24.10
N THR A 162 -10.99 2.85 24.21
CA THR A 162 -9.69 3.38 24.66
C THR A 162 -8.65 3.50 23.55
N ASP A 163 -8.80 2.73 22.47
CA ASP A 163 -7.87 2.71 21.34
C ASP A 163 -8.53 2.06 20.11
N VAL A 164 -7.84 2.04 18.97
CA VAL A 164 -8.19 1.20 17.82
C VAL A 164 -7.45 -0.13 17.85
N VAL A 165 -8.01 -1.15 17.22
CA VAL A 165 -7.37 -2.44 16.98
C VAL A 165 -6.87 -2.46 15.53
N PRO A 166 -5.55 -2.57 15.28
CA PRO A 166 -5.02 -2.67 13.92
C PRO A 166 -5.52 -3.90 13.16
N PHE A 167 -5.62 -3.80 11.84
CA PHE A 167 -6.08 -4.89 10.96
C PHE A 167 -5.08 -6.05 10.81
N GLU A 168 -3.88 -5.96 11.38
CA GLU A 168 -2.86 -7.02 11.29
C GLU A 168 -3.29 -8.33 11.97
N ASN A 169 -4.24 -8.25 12.91
CA ASN A 169 -4.77 -9.42 13.62
C ASN A 169 -5.85 -10.17 12.83
N ASP A 170 -6.18 -9.74 11.61
CA ASP A 170 -7.21 -10.35 10.79
C ASP A 170 -6.54 -11.34 9.79
N SER A 171 -6.53 -12.63 10.13
CA SER A 171 -5.59 -13.65 9.62
C SER A 171 -5.80 -14.20 8.19
N SER A 172 -6.40 -13.46 7.25
CA SER A 172 -6.55 -13.92 5.86
C SER A 172 -6.35 -12.80 4.84
N TYR A 173 -5.16 -12.76 4.26
CA TYR A 173 -4.82 -11.98 3.08
C TYR A 173 -3.88 -12.80 2.20
N GLU A 174 -3.91 -12.50 0.90
CA GLU A 174 -2.87 -12.95 -0.03
C GLU A 174 -1.91 -11.78 -0.27
N GLU A 175 -0.61 -12.08 -0.39
CA GLU A 175 0.42 -11.07 -0.64
C GLU A 175 1.06 -11.31 -2.00
N ILE A 176 1.03 -10.27 -2.85
CA ILE A 176 1.76 -10.24 -4.11
C ILE A 176 3.01 -9.40 -3.90
N VAL A 177 4.16 -10.06 -3.81
CA VAL A 177 5.46 -9.41 -3.70
C VAL A 177 5.89 -8.89 -5.08
N ILE A 178 6.31 -7.63 -5.11
CA ILE A 178 6.79 -6.91 -6.28
C ILE A 178 8.31 -6.70 -6.13
N PRO A 179 9.14 -7.48 -6.84
CA PRO A 179 10.58 -7.37 -6.71
C PRO A 179 11.07 -5.97 -7.10
N PHE A 180 11.97 -5.41 -6.28
CA PHE A 180 12.53 -4.08 -6.48
C PHE A 180 13.05 -3.83 -7.91
N GLU A 181 13.72 -4.82 -8.50
CA GLU A 181 14.38 -4.72 -9.79
C GLU A 181 13.44 -4.26 -10.91
N TYR A 182 12.15 -4.62 -10.81
CA TYR A 182 11.14 -4.35 -11.83
C TYR A 182 10.22 -3.16 -11.50
N GLN A 183 10.32 -2.57 -10.31
CA GLN A 183 9.39 -1.49 -9.91
C GLN A 183 9.46 -0.28 -10.85
N GLU A 184 10.65 0.07 -11.37
CA GLU A 184 10.79 1.17 -12.32
C GLU A 184 10.09 0.89 -13.65
N GLU A 185 10.27 -0.31 -14.21
CA GLU A 185 9.61 -0.73 -15.45
C GLU A 185 8.08 -0.79 -15.25
N ILE A 186 7.62 -1.31 -14.11
CA ILE A 186 6.20 -1.31 -13.72
C ILE A 186 5.63 0.10 -13.68
N ARG A 187 6.31 1.05 -13.04
CA ARG A 187 5.86 2.46 -13.00
C ARG A 187 5.76 3.07 -14.39
N GLN A 188 6.72 2.81 -15.26
CA GLN A 188 6.68 3.30 -16.65
C GLN A 188 5.48 2.71 -17.40
N GLU A 189 5.23 1.42 -17.24
CA GLU A 189 4.09 0.72 -17.83
C GLU A 189 2.74 1.21 -17.29
N LEU A 190 2.65 1.51 -16.00
CA LEU A 190 1.47 2.12 -15.37
C LEU A 190 1.23 3.54 -15.89
N SER A 191 2.28 4.35 -16.00
CA SER A 191 2.20 5.71 -16.53
C SER A 191 1.71 5.73 -17.98
N LYS A 192 2.19 4.81 -18.85
CA LYS A 192 1.67 4.64 -20.22
C LYS A 192 0.18 4.31 -20.27
N ARG A 193 -0.35 3.66 -19.24
CA ARG A 193 -1.78 3.32 -19.08
C ARG A 193 -2.57 4.42 -18.37
N GLY A 194 -1.95 5.55 -18.06
CA GLY A 194 -2.60 6.69 -17.41
C GLY A 194 -2.75 6.56 -15.89
N TYR A 195 -2.01 5.66 -15.23
CA TYR A 195 -1.91 5.64 -13.76
C TYR A 195 -0.75 6.55 -13.34
N THR A 196 -1.07 7.81 -13.06
CA THR A 196 -0.10 8.87 -12.73
C THR A 196 -0.45 9.53 -11.39
N LYS A 197 0.52 10.19 -10.75
CA LYS A 197 0.24 10.98 -9.52
C LYS A 197 -0.75 12.11 -9.81
N SER A 198 -0.66 12.72 -10.99
CA SER A 198 -1.55 13.81 -11.39
C SER A 198 -3.01 13.35 -11.40
N ARG A 199 -3.28 12.18 -11.99
CA ARG A 199 -4.63 11.62 -12.03
C ARG A 199 -5.09 11.11 -10.66
N LEU A 200 -4.27 10.32 -9.97
CA LEU A 200 -4.69 9.60 -8.77
C LEU A 200 -4.65 10.46 -7.50
N LEU A 201 -3.83 11.51 -7.47
CA LEU A 201 -3.60 12.36 -6.29
C LEU A 201 -3.81 13.86 -6.57
N GLY A 202 -3.86 14.31 -7.82
CA GLY A 202 -3.80 15.74 -8.15
C GLY A 202 -2.41 16.34 -7.95
N GLU A 203 -1.37 15.51 -7.86
CA GLU A 203 0.01 15.90 -7.58
C GLU A 203 0.89 15.81 -8.84
N LYS A 204 1.98 16.57 -8.88
CA LYS A 204 2.94 16.45 -10.00
C LYS A 204 3.66 15.11 -9.94
N ASP A 205 3.87 14.50 -11.10
CA ASP A 205 4.75 13.34 -11.21
C ASP A 205 6.19 13.75 -10.89
N GLU A 206 6.83 12.99 -9.99
CA GLU A 206 8.21 13.18 -9.57
C GLU A 206 9.05 11.97 -9.98
N ILE A 207 10.28 12.23 -10.43
CA ILE A 207 11.25 11.16 -10.68
C ILE A 207 11.72 10.61 -9.34
N ILE A 208 11.52 9.31 -9.13
CA ILE A 208 12.05 8.60 -7.98
C ILE A 208 13.56 8.47 -8.15
N ARG A 209 14.31 8.98 -7.18
CA ARG A 209 15.77 8.90 -7.13
C ARG A 209 16.18 8.01 -5.96
N TYR A 210 16.81 6.89 -6.28
CA TYR A 210 17.34 5.96 -5.29
C TYR A 210 18.69 6.42 -4.74
N LYS A 211 19.01 6.01 -3.51
CA LYS A 211 20.36 6.19 -2.94
C LYS A 211 21.40 5.49 -3.82
N SER A 212 22.58 6.11 -3.92
CA SER A 212 23.70 5.55 -4.67
C SER A 212 24.17 4.22 -4.07
N LEU A 213 24.59 3.31 -4.95
CA LEU A 213 25.15 2.03 -4.56
C LEU A 213 26.65 2.18 -4.25
N PRO A 214 27.21 1.35 -3.34
CA PRO A 214 28.65 1.33 -3.10
C PRO A 214 29.41 0.75 -4.32
N GLU A 215 30.68 1.13 -4.51
CA GLU A 215 31.49 0.68 -5.66
C GLU A 215 31.61 -0.85 -5.73
N ASN A 216 31.67 -1.52 -4.58
CA ASN A 216 31.82 -2.97 -4.47
C ASN A 216 30.46 -3.72 -4.45
N ASN A 217 29.37 -3.13 -4.95
CA ASN A 217 28.03 -3.73 -4.87
C ASN A 217 27.89 -5.08 -5.59
N ASN A 218 28.77 -5.39 -6.54
CA ASN A 218 28.68 -6.59 -7.38
C ASN A 218 29.84 -7.54 -7.10
N ARG A 219 29.52 -8.78 -6.71
CA ARG A 219 30.49 -9.84 -6.45
C ARG A 219 30.43 -10.90 -7.54
N LYS A 220 31.55 -11.13 -8.23
CA LYS A 220 31.68 -12.27 -9.16
C LYS A 220 31.79 -13.57 -8.37
N ILE A 221 30.92 -14.53 -8.65
CA ILE A 221 30.87 -15.83 -7.96
C ILE A 221 31.62 -16.90 -8.74
N ASP A 222 31.32 -17.00 -10.03
CA ASP A 222 32.00 -17.89 -10.96
C ASP A 222 32.36 -17.13 -12.24
N GLY A 223 33.15 -17.73 -13.10
CA GLY A 223 33.38 -17.19 -14.43
C GLY A 223 34.21 -18.14 -15.27
N LYS A 224 33.76 -18.42 -16.50
CA LYS A 224 34.41 -19.39 -17.38
C LYS A 224 34.49 -18.88 -18.80
N TYR A 225 35.68 -19.00 -19.39
CA TYR A 225 35.87 -18.83 -20.82
C TYR A 225 35.82 -20.18 -21.51
N ILE A 226 35.12 -20.24 -22.64
CA ILE A 226 35.03 -21.41 -23.51
C ILE A 226 35.46 -20.99 -24.91
N ARG A 227 36.52 -21.61 -25.43
CA ARG A 227 36.98 -21.38 -26.80
C ARG A 227 36.48 -22.53 -27.69
N LYS A 228 35.54 -22.22 -28.59
CA LYS A 228 35.11 -23.10 -29.69
C LYS A 228 35.42 -22.40 -31.02
N ALA A 229 34.47 -22.37 -31.96
CA ALA A 229 34.56 -21.54 -33.17
C ALA A 229 34.63 -20.02 -32.85
N TYR A 230 34.19 -19.61 -31.65
CA TYR A 230 34.31 -18.26 -31.12
C TYR A 230 34.52 -18.31 -29.59
N CYS A 231 34.96 -17.19 -29.01
CA CYS A 231 35.18 -17.04 -27.58
C CYS A 231 33.84 -16.76 -26.87
N GLN A 232 33.46 -17.64 -25.95
CA GLN A 232 32.31 -17.49 -25.07
C GLN A 232 32.78 -17.20 -23.64
N TYR A 233 32.09 -16.30 -22.95
CA TYR A 233 32.27 -16.05 -21.52
C TYR A 233 30.95 -16.24 -20.80
N SER A 234 30.98 -16.89 -19.63
CA SER A 234 29.81 -17.11 -18.79
C SER A 234 30.15 -16.75 -17.35
N VAL A 235 29.29 -16.01 -16.65
CA VAL A 235 29.59 -15.47 -15.32
C VAL A 235 28.33 -15.27 -14.48
N THR A 236 28.38 -15.65 -13.22
CA THR A 236 27.38 -15.35 -12.21
C THR A 236 27.82 -14.17 -11.35
N ILE A 237 26.97 -13.15 -11.25
CA ILE A 237 27.15 -11.95 -10.45
C ILE A 237 26.13 -11.95 -9.32
N GLU A 238 26.61 -11.77 -8.11
CA GLU A 238 25.79 -11.59 -6.93
C GLU A 238 25.76 -10.12 -6.52
N MET A 239 24.55 -9.59 -6.35
CA MET A 239 24.29 -8.21 -5.95
C MET A 239 24.19 -8.13 -4.43
N ILE A 240 25.00 -7.26 -3.81
CA ILE A 240 25.00 -7.03 -2.36
C ILE A 240 23.75 -6.23 -1.96
N ASN A 241 23.42 -5.18 -2.70
CA ASN A 241 22.19 -4.40 -2.53
C ASN A 241 21.31 -4.51 -3.77
N LEU A 242 20.01 -4.27 -3.60
CA LEU A 242 19.02 -4.29 -4.67
C LEU A 242 19.32 -3.20 -5.72
N MET A 243 19.23 -3.59 -6.99
CA MET A 243 19.54 -2.75 -8.15
C MET A 243 18.31 -2.62 -9.05
N THR A 244 18.13 -1.52 -9.76
CA THR A 244 17.07 -1.45 -10.79
C THR A 244 17.45 -2.29 -12.00
N ALA A 245 16.49 -2.75 -12.79
CA ALA A 245 16.76 -3.49 -14.02
C ALA A 245 17.75 -2.74 -14.95
N ASN A 246 17.68 -1.40 -15.00
CA ASN A 246 18.62 -0.57 -15.75
C ASN A 246 20.04 -0.59 -15.17
N GLU A 247 20.20 -0.44 -13.85
CA GLU A 247 21.50 -0.55 -13.19
C GLU A 247 22.15 -1.92 -13.45
N ILE A 248 21.34 -3.00 -13.43
CA ILE A 248 21.83 -4.36 -13.71
C ILE A 248 22.22 -4.51 -15.19
N LYS A 249 21.44 -3.95 -16.13
CA LYS A 249 21.78 -3.91 -17.57
C LYS A 249 23.12 -3.21 -17.81
N GLU A 250 23.35 -2.07 -17.17
CA GLU A 250 24.62 -1.33 -17.29
C GLU A 250 25.81 -2.13 -16.75
N VAL A 251 25.68 -2.76 -15.59
CA VAL A 251 26.74 -3.64 -15.06
C VAL A 251 27.02 -4.80 -16.02
N GLY A 252 25.97 -5.42 -16.57
CA GLY A 252 26.12 -6.51 -17.53
C GLY A 252 26.82 -6.08 -18.81
N TYR A 253 26.49 -4.90 -19.33
CA TYR A 253 27.17 -4.31 -20.47
C TYR A 253 28.67 -4.08 -20.20
N GLN A 254 29.02 -3.52 -19.05
CA GLN A 254 30.43 -3.32 -18.68
C GLN A 254 31.20 -4.63 -18.56
N ILE A 255 30.59 -5.66 -17.95
CA ILE A 255 31.18 -7.00 -17.85
C ILE A 255 31.39 -7.61 -19.24
N ALA A 256 30.38 -7.55 -20.10
CA ALA A 256 30.48 -8.08 -21.46
C ALA A 256 31.58 -7.37 -22.26
N ARG A 257 31.64 -6.04 -22.20
CA ARG A 257 32.66 -5.23 -22.86
C ARG A 257 34.07 -5.55 -22.36
N ASN A 258 34.26 -5.66 -21.05
CA ASN A 258 35.57 -5.95 -20.45
C ASN A 258 36.00 -7.41 -20.63
N SER A 259 35.07 -8.33 -20.90
CA SER A 259 35.39 -9.74 -21.09
C SER A 259 36.20 -10.04 -22.35
N GLY A 260 36.07 -9.19 -23.38
CA GLY A 260 36.63 -9.42 -24.72
C GLY A 260 36.07 -10.66 -25.45
N ALA A 261 35.00 -11.28 -24.95
CA ALA A 261 34.39 -12.45 -25.57
C ALA A 261 33.42 -12.06 -26.69
N ASN A 262 33.29 -12.92 -27.70
CA ASN A 262 32.33 -12.73 -28.79
C ASN A 262 30.87 -12.89 -28.31
N SER A 263 30.67 -13.67 -27.25
CA SER A 263 29.36 -13.99 -26.67
C SER A 263 29.49 -14.10 -25.16
N THR A 264 28.71 -13.32 -24.41
CA THR A 264 28.78 -13.26 -22.95
C THR A 264 27.43 -13.53 -22.31
N TRP A 265 27.34 -14.59 -21.50
CA TRP A 265 26.19 -14.91 -20.65
C TRP A 265 26.44 -14.44 -19.22
N ILE A 266 25.48 -13.71 -18.65
CA ILE A 266 25.58 -13.16 -17.30
C ILE A 266 24.31 -13.48 -16.54
N TRP A 267 24.47 -14.11 -15.37
CA TRP A 267 23.37 -14.36 -14.44
C TRP A 267 23.50 -13.47 -13.21
N PHE A 268 22.49 -12.65 -12.94
CA PHE A 268 22.43 -11.80 -11.76
C PHE A 268 21.53 -12.42 -10.70
N ARG A 269 22.02 -12.47 -9.46
CA ARG A 269 21.26 -12.96 -8.30
C ARG A 269 21.41 -12.04 -7.10
N ARG A 270 20.48 -12.13 -6.15
CA ARG A 270 20.59 -11.49 -4.84
C ARG A 270 21.50 -12.30 -3.91
N ILE A 271 22.11 -11.63 -2.94
CA ILE A 271 22.83 -12.31 -1.86
C ILE A 271 21.90 -13.26 -1.09
N GLY A 272 22.41 -14.44 -0.75
CA GLY A 272 21.67 -15.46 0.01
C GLY A 272 20.72 -16.34 -0.81
N PHE A 273 20.54 -16.08 -2.10
CA PHE A 273 19.73 -16.92 -2.98
C PHE A 273 20.53 -18.16 -3.44
N GLU A 274 19.85 -19.32 -3.52
CA GLU A 274 20.45 -20.57 -4.01
C GLU A 274 20.98 -20.44 -5.44
N MET A 275 21.99 -21.25 -5.79
CA MET A 275 22.51 -21.30 -7.16
C MET A 275 21.39 -21.70 -8.14
N GLY A 276 21.27 -20.94 -9.24
CA GLY A 276 20.23 -21.15 -10.25
C GLY A 276 19.02 -20.21 -10.10
N ASN A 277 18.79 -19.64 -8.91
CA ASN A 277 17.74 -18.64 -8.68
C ASN A 277 18.25 -17.25 -9.07
N ASN A 278 18.22 -16.96 -10.37
CA ASN A 278 18.68 -15.71 -10.95
C ASN A 278 17.51 -14.74 -11.12
N ILE A 279 17.73 -13.48 -10.73
CA ILE A 279 16.76 -12.40 -10.92
C ILE A 279 16.71 -11.99 -12.39
N MET A 280 17.87 -11.82 -13.02
CA MET A 280 17.95 -11.45 -14.43
C MET A 280 19.09 -12.19 -15.13
N THR A 281 18.83 -12.64 -16.35
CA THR A 281 19.85 -13.21 -17.24
C THR A 281 20.06 -12.24 -18.41
N GLN A 282 21.31 -11.99 -18.76
CA GLN A 282 21.68 -11.18 -19.90
C GLN A 282 22.55 -11.99 -20.87
N HIS A 283 22.33 -11.75 -22.16
CA HIS A 283 23.15 -12.31 -23.22
C HIS A 283 23.61 -11.20 -24.16
N TRP A 284 24.93 -11.01 -24.24
CA TRP A 284 25.57 -9.99 -25.06
C TRP A 284 26.37 -10.64 -26.18
N TYR A 285 26.35 -10.01 -27.35
CA TYR A 285 27.18 -10.39 -28.50
C TYR A 285 28.06 -9.22 -28.90
N GLN A 286 29.32 -9.51 -29.21
CA GLN A 286 30.19 -8.56 -29.86
C GLN A 286 29.74 -8.40 -31.31
N LYS A 287 29.29 -7.20 -31.69
CA LYS A 287 29.04 -6.84 -33.08
C LYS A 287 30.36 -6.61 -33.81
#